data_AF-N8WD55-F1
#
_entry.id   AF-N8WD55-F1
#
_cell.length_a   1.000
_cell.length_b   1.000
_cell.length_c   1.000
_cell.angle_alpha   90.00
_cell.angle_beta   90.00
_cell.angle_gamma   90.00
#
_symmetry.space_group_name_H-M   'P 1'
#
loop_
_entity.id
_entity.type
_entity.pdbx_description
1 polymer ?
#
loop_
_entity_poly.entity_id
_entity_poly.type
_entity_poly.pdbx_seq_one_letter_code
_entity_poly.pdbx_strand_id
1 'polypeptide(L)'
;MYDSKFNTLLQFLQDNPDRLSSRSKKLHLNSVEGVDALHECYLKARDQKLVLSKPTTIPDEAVSVILQQCCNFSNIQTEKIKVEHQLSMSAENLVGALLERYIAQVLEPHEWVWCAGDFIRAIDFIKYNKTKQLWEAVQVKNRDNTENSSSSAIRHGTTIEKWFRTYSKPSQRRASNTNWENFPEQEFRDQLSEEGFLTFIRNYLSS
;
A
#
# COMPACT_ATOMS: atom_id res chain seq x y z
N MET A 1 -14.00 24.41 -0.81
CA MET A 1 -13.16 24.28 0.40
C MET A 1 -12.87 22.80 0.57
N TYR A 2 -11.60 22.39 0.60
CA TYR A 2 -11.24 20.99 0.73
C TYR A 2 -11.45 20.48 2.15
N ASP A 3 -11.61 19.17 2.32
CA ASP A 3 -11.76 18.57 3.63
C ASP A 3 -10.47 18.69 4.48
N SER A 4 -10.60 18.55 5.80
CA SER A 4 -9.49 18.77 6.75
C SER A 4 -8.32 17.81 6.54
N LYS A 5 -8.58 16.56 6.13
CA LYS A 5 -7.54 15.57 5.87
C LYS A 5 -6.78 15.94 4.61
N PHE A 6 -7.46 16.33 3.54
CA PHE A 6 -6.79 16.79 2.33
C PHE A 6 -5.96 18.05 2.57
N ASN A 7 -6.45 19.02 3.36
CA ASN A 7 -5.64 20.19 3.74
C ASN A 7 -4.36 19.79 4.50
N THR A 8 -4.42 18.75 5.32
CA THR A 8 -3.23 18.21 6.02
C THR A 8 -2.22 17.61 5.03
N LEU A 9 -2.68 16.90 4.01
CA LEU A 9 -1.82 16.39 2.93
C LEU A 9 -1.16 17.53 2.14
N LEU A 10 -1.89 18.62 1.87
CA LEU A 10 -1.33 19.79 1.20
C LEU A 10 -0.24 20.47 2.05
N GLN A 11 -0.49 20.65 3.35
CA GLN A 11 0.51 21.21 4.26
C GLN A 11 1.77 20.33 4.30
N PHE A 12 1.60 19.02 4.40
CA PHE A 12 2.73 18.08 4.35
C PHE A 12 3.56 18.23 3.08
N LEU A 13 2.91 18.35 1.92
CA LEU A 13 3.59 18.50 0.62
C LEU A 13 4.22 19.89 0.43
N GLN A 14 3.69 20.93 1.06
CA GLN A 14 4.33 22.25 1.10
C GLN A 14 5.63 22.20 1.91
N ASP A 15 5.62 21.50 3.04
CA ASP A 15 6.81 21.31 3.88
C ASP A 15 7.81 20.31 3.26
N ASN A 16 7.32 19.38 2.42
CA ASN A 16 8.10 18.29 1.81
C ASN A 16 7.83 18.16 0.29
N PRO A 17 8.19 19.17 -0.53
CA PRO A 17 7.82 19.21 -1.96
C PRO A 17 8.47 18.09 -2.78
N ASP A 18 9.59 17.52 -2.34
CA ASP A 18 10.27 16.37 -2.96
C ASP A 18 9.44 15.06 -2.88
N ARG A 19 8.46 15.02 -1.96
CA ARG A 19 7.56 13.88 -1.78
C ARG A 19 6.42 13.85 -2.78
N LEU A 20 6.17 14.94 -3.50
CA LEU A 20 5.20 14.93 -4.58
C LEU A 20 5.68 13.98 -5.70
N SER A 21 4.80 13.05 -6.08
CA SER A 21 5.03 12.11 -7.15
C SER A 21 5.01 12.81 -8.51
N SER A 22 6.14 12.82 -9.21
CA SER A 22 6.28 13.45 -10.54
C SER A 22 5.61 12.68 -11.68
N ARG A 23 4.71 11.72 -11.38
CA ARG A 23 4.09 10.84 -12.38
C ARG A 23 3.20 11.61 -13.38
N SER A 24 2.67 12.78 -13.02
CA SER A 24 1.80 13.58 -13.88
C SER A 24 2.17 15.07 -13.81
N LYS A 25 2.33 15.70 -14.99
CA LYS A 25 2.55 17.15 -15.10
C LYS A 25 1.38 17.98 -14.54
N LYS A 26 0.19 17.38 -14.44
CA LYS A 26 -1.01 18.04 -13.90
C LYS A 26 -1.01 18.14 -12.37
N LEU A 27 -0.25 17.30 -11.68
CA LEU A 27 -0.21 17.29 -10.22
C LEU A 27 0.90 18.22 -9.73
N HIS A 28 0.54 19.37 -9.18
CA HIS A 28 1.47 20.34 -8.61
C HIS A 28 0.76 21.27 -7.63
N LEU A 29 1.52 21.86 -6.71
CA LEU A 29 1.00 22.71 -5.64
C LEU A 29 0.89 24.19 -6.03
N ASN A 30 1.47 24.58 -7.17
CA ASN A 30 1.69 25.98 -7.54
C ASN A 30 0.50 26.64 -8.26
N SER A 31 -0.58 25.91 -8.49
CA SER A 31 -1.78 26.41 -9.18
C SER A 31 -3.02 25.82 -8.53
N VAL A 32 -4.16 26.51 -8.69
CA VAL A 32 -5.45 26.01 -8.21
C VAL A 32 -5.82 24.72 -8.96
N GLU A 33 -5.58 24.68 -10.26
CA GLU A 33 -5.87 23.53 -11.12
C GLU A 33 -5.05 22.29 -10.71
N GLY A 34 -3.79 22.49 -10.30
CA GLY A 34 -2.93 21.40 -9.84
C GLY A 34 -3.37 20.84 -8.49
N VAL A 35 -3.80 21.71 -7.58
CA VAL A 35 -4.35 21.31 -6.27
C VAL A 35 -5.70 20.61 -6.44
N ASP A 36 -6.56 21.09 -7.34
CA ASP A 36 -7.81 20.41 -7.69
C ASP A 36 -7.57 19.03 -8.27
N ALA A 37 -6.58 18.87 -9.16
CA ALA A 37 -6.21 17.56 -9.71
C ALA A 37 -5.69 16.59 -8.63
N LEU A 38 -4.95 17.10 -7.63
CA LEU A 38 -4.54 16.31 -6.46
C LEU A 38 -5.75 15.87 -5.62
N HIS A 39 -6.70 16.78 -5.40
CA HIS A 39 -7.92 16.50 -4.65
C HIS A 39 -8.80 15.46 -5.34
N GLU A 40 -8.98 15.57 -6.67
CA GLU A 40 -9.68 14.56 -7.46
C GLU A 40 -9.00 13.19 -7.38
N CYS A 41 -7.66 13.16 -7.42
CA CYS A 41 -6.89 11.92 -7.30
C CYS A 41 -7.09 11.27 -5.92
N TYR A 42 -7.03 12.07 -4.86
CA TYR A 42 -7.29 11.65 -3.48
C TYR A 42 -8.70 11.06 -3.32
N LEU A 43 -9.73 11.82 -3.70
CA LEU A 43 -11.13 11.38 -3.59
C LEU A 43 -11.39 10.11 -4.39
N LYS A 44 -10.91 10.07 -5.64
CA LYS A 44 -11.06 8.89 -6.51
C LYS A 44 -10.46 7.66 -5.86
N ALA A 45 -9.23 7.74 -5.34
CA ALA A 45 -8.57 6.60 -4.71
C ALA A 45 -9.28 6.15 -3.44
N ARG A 46 -9.77 7.10 -2.63
CA ARG A 46 -10.45 6.82 -1.36
C ARG A 46 -11.82 6.17 -1.58
N ASP A 47 -12.60 6.70 -2.52
CA ASP A 47 -13.99 6.28 -2.74
C ASP A 47 -14.11 5.12 -3.76
N GLN A 48 -13.02 4.77 -4.46
CA GLN A 48 -13.00 3.64 -5.38
C GLN A 48 -13.37 2.33 -4.68
N LYS A 49 -14.42 1.65 -5.18
CA LYS A 49 -14.71 0.26 -4.80
C LYS A 49 -13.61 -0.65 -5.34
N LEU A 50 -12.90 -1.33 -4.45
CA LEU A 50 -11.88 -2.29 -4.82
C LEU A 50 -12.54 -3.62 -5.18
N VAL A 51 -12.18 -4.16 -6.35
CA VAL A 51 -12.68 -5.45 -6.83
C VAL A 51 -11.52 -6.22 -7.45
N LEU A 52 -11.61 -7.54 -7.44
CA LEU A 52 -10.61 -8.38 -8.12
C LEU A 52 -10.70 -8.14 -9.62
N SER A 53 -9.66 -7.54 -10.19
CA SER A 53 -9.58 -7.28 -11.62
C SER A 53 -9.09 -8.50 -12.37
N LYS A 54 -9.70 -8.76 -13.54
CA LYS A 54 -9.16 -9.73 -14.49
C LYS A 54 -7.86 -9.18 -15.08
N PRO A 55 -6.75 -9.91 -15.00
CA PRO A 55 -5.49 -9.53 -15.64
C PRO A 55 -5.68 -9.32 -17.15
N THR A 56 -5.13 -8.23 -17.68
CA THR A 56 -5.16 -7.91 -19.12
C THR A 56 -3.80 -8.07 -19.80
N THR A 57 -2.76 -8.31 -19.02
CA THR A 57 -1.39 -8.49 -19.51
C THR A 57 -1.28 -9.79 -20.31
N ILE A 58 -0.52 -9.74 -21.40
CA ILE A 58 -0.13 -10.94 -22.15
C ILE A 58 1.00 -11.65 -21.36
N PRO A 59 0.83 -12.92 -20.98
CA PRO A 59 1.89 -13.69 -20.31
C PRO A 59 3.12 -13.91 -21.20
N ASP A 60 4.28 -14.11 -20.58
CA ASP A 60 5.51 -14.51 -21.28
C ASP A 60 5.58 -16.04 -21.42
N GLU A 61 5.55 -16.53 -22.66
CA GLU A 61 5.60 -17.95 -22.97
C GLU A 61 6.91 -18.63 -22.54
N ALA A 62 8.00 -17.87 -22.36
CA ALA A 62 9.25 -18.42 -21.82
C ALA A 62 9.05 -19.00 -20.40
N VAL A 63 8.14 -18.44 -19.61
CA VAL A 63 7.80 -18.95 -18.27
C VAL A 63 7.20 -20.36 -18.39
N SER A 64 6.28 -20.58 -19.33
CA SER A 64 5.70 -21.90 -19.61
C SER A 64 6.78 -22.89 -20.01
N VAL A 65 7.67 -22.51 -20.94
CA VAL A 65 8.77 -23.38 -21.39
C VAL A 65 9.68 -23.80 -20.22
N ILE A 66 10.07 -22.86 -19.36
CA ILE A 66 10.89 -23.14 -18.18
C ILE A 66 10.17 -24.12 -17.24
N LEU A 67 8.89 -23.91 -16.96
CA LEU A 67 8.11 -24.80 -16.10
C LEU A 67 7.98 -26.22 -16.68
N GLN A 68 7.83 -26.35 -18.00
CA GLN A 68 7.81 -27.65 -18.66
C GLN A 68 9.17 -28.35 -18.54
N GLN A 69 10.28 -27.64 -18.80
CA GLN A 69 11.62 -28.24 -18.78
C GLN A 69 12.13 -28.54 -17.37
N CYS A 70 11.86 -27.67 -16.41
CA CYS A 70 12.38 -27.81 -15.04
C CYS A 70 11.46 -28.61 -14.13
N CYS A 71 10.15 -28.62 -14.38
CA CYS A 71 9.16 -29.26 -13.51
C CYS A 71 8.35 -30.36 -14.20
N ASN A 72 8.63 -30.68 -15.47
CA ASN A 72 7.92 -31.70 -16.27
C ASN A 72 6.40 -31.48 -16.34
N PHE A 73 5.94 -30.22 -16.28
CA PHE A 73 4.54 -29.91 -16.49
C PHE A 73 4.15 -30.10 -17.96
N SER A 74 2.94 -30.60 -18.18
CA SER A 74 2.34 -30.68 -19.51
C SER A 74 1.86 -29.32 -20.00
N ASN A 75 1.64 -29.19 -21.31
CA ASN A 75 1.03 -28.00 -21.91
C ASN A 75 -0.28 -27.59 -21.22
N ILE A 76 -1.13 -28.56 -20.87
CA ILE A 76 -2.41 -28.31 -20.19
C ILE A 76 -2.18 -27.73 -18.79
N GLN A 77 -1.19 -28.24 -18.06
CA GLN A 77 -0.85 -27.73 -16.73
C GLN A 77 -0.28 -26.32 -16.80
N THR A 78 0.62 -26.03 -17.75
CA THR A 78 1.20 -24.68 -17.86
C THR A 78 0.16 -23.65 -18.27
N GLU A 79 -0.79 -23.98 -19.14
CA GLU A 79 -1.91 -23.08 -19.46
C GLU A 79 -2.76 -22.76 -18.23
N LYS A 80 -3.02 -23.76 -17.38
CA LYS A 80 -3.75 -23.55 -16.13
C LYS A 80 -2.96 -22.67 -15.15
N ILE A 81 -1.68 -22.99 -14.92
CA ILE A 81 -0.79 -22.23 -14.04
C ILE A 81 -0.70 -20.78 -14.50
N LYS A 82 -0.62 -20.53 -15.81
CA LYS A 82 -0.58 -19.19 -16.41
C LYS A 82 -1.77 -18.36 -15.97
N VAL A 83 -2.99 -18.87 -16.14
CA VAL A 83 -4.22 -18.18 -15.75
C VAL A 83 -4.30 -17.97 -14.23
N GLU A 84 -4.00 -19.00 -13.44
CA GLU A 84 -4.05 -18.95 -11.98
C GLU A 84 -3.01 -17.99 -11.38
N HIS A 85 -1.80 -17.95 -11.95
CA HIS A 85 -0.74 -17.03 -11.54
C HIS A 85 -1.16 -15.59 -11.77
N GLN A 86 -1.72 -15.26 -12.94
CA GLN A 86 -2.18 -13.90 -13.21
C GLN A 86 -3.29 -13.47 -12.24
N LEU A 87 -4.26 -14.35 -11.95
CA LEU A 87 -5.31 -14.07 -10.97
C LEU A 87 -4.71 -13.86 -9.56
N SER A 88 -3.70 -14.66 -9.20
CA SER A 88 -3.00 -14.53 -7.93
C SER A 88 -2.28 -13.18 -7.81
N MET A 89 -1.62 -12.70 -8.87
CA MET A 89 -1.01 -11.37 -8.89
C MET A 89 -2.05 -10.25 -8.70
N SER A 90 -3.22 -10.34 -9.35
CA SER A 90 -4.32 -9.40 -9.12
C SER A 90 -4.79 -9.41 -7.67
N ALA A 91 -4.91 -10.59 -7.06
CA ALA A 91 -5.30 -10.74 -5.67
C ALA A 91 -4.23 -10.17 -4.72
N GLU A 92 -2.95 -10.37 -4.98
CA GLU A 92 -1.84 -9.81 -4.20
C GLU A 92 -1.84 -8.27 -4.18
N ASN A 93 -2.08 -7.64 -5.33
CA ASN A 93 -2.23 -6.19 -5.43
C ASN A 93 -3.44 -5.69 -4.63
N LEU A 94 -4.57 -6.41 -4.73
CA LEU A 94 -5.78 -6.10 -3.99
C LEU A 94 -5.58 -6.21 -2.47
N VAL A 95 -4.80 -7.20 -2.01
CA VAL A 95 -4.44 -7.34 -0.59
C VAL A 95 -3.68 -6.11 -0.08
N GLY A 96 -2.75 -5.57 -0.86
CA GLY A 96 -2.04 -4.33 -0.50
C GLY A 96 -2.99 -3.15 -0.32
N ALA A 97 -3.86 -2.92 -1.31
CA ALA A 97 -4.82 -1.82 -1.26
C ALA A 97 -5.87 -1.98 -0.13
N LEU A 98 -6.30 -3.21 0.17
CA LEU A 98 -7.19 -3.49 1.30
C LEU A 98 -6.50 -3.33 2.65
N LEU A 99 -5.20 -3.64 2.74
CA LEU A 99 -4.41 -3.48 3.95
C LEU A 99 -4.34 -2.00 4.37
N GLU A 100 -4.07 -1.11 3.43
CA GLU A 100 -4.10 0.33 3.70
C GLU A 100 -5.48 0.79 4.18
N ARG A 101 -6.57 0.34 3.55
CA ARG A 101 -7.94 0.69 3.98
C ARG A 101 -8.26 0.21 5.38
N TYR A 102 -7.88 -1.01 5.73
CA TYR A 102 -8.09 -1.56 7.07
C TYR A 102 -7.35 -0.74 8.13
N ILE A 103 -6.08 -0.42 7.87
CA ILE A 103 -5.28 0.41 8.78
C ILE A 103 -5.87 1.82 8.89
N ALA A 104 -6.31 2.41 7.79
CA ALA A 104 -6.95 3.73 7.78
C ALA A 104 -8.19 3.80 8.67
N GLN A 105 -9.02 2.74 8.73
CA GLN A 105 -10.20 2.71 9.60
C GLN A 105 -9.85 2.86 11.09
N VAL A 106 -8.68 2.39 11.50
CA VAL A 106 -8.19 2.49 12.88
C VAL A 106 -7.42 3.79 13.09
N LEU A 107 -6.60 4.21 12.13
CA LEU A 107 -5.69 5.35 12.31
C LEU A 107 -6.40 6.71 12.14
N GLU A 108 -7.31 6.84 11.16
CA GLU A 108 -7.91 8.13 10.83
C GLU A 108 -8.71 8.81 11.96
N PRO A 109 -9.38 8.08 12.87
CA PRO A 109 -9.97 8.68 14.07
C PRO A 109 -8.95 9.33 15.02
N HIS A 110 -7.67 8.99 14.90
CA HIS A 110 -6.57 9.42 15.79
C HIS A 110 -5.60 10.40 15.12
N GLU A 111 -6.15 11.28 14.27
CA GLU A 111 -5.45 12.37 13.55
C GLU A 111 -4.44 11.92 12.48
N TRP A 112 -4.27 10.62 12.25
CA TRP A 112 -3.53 10.13 11.09
C TRP A 112 -4.33 10.38 9.82
N VAL A 113 -3.62 10.65 8.72
CA VAL A 113 -4.21 10.85 7.40
C VAL A 113 -3.64 9.83 6.44
N TRP A 114 -4.53 9.08 5.78
CA TRP A 114 -4.17 8.15 4.71
C TRP A 114 -3.85 8.91 3.42
N CYS A 115 -2.65 8.68 2.88
CA CYS A 115 -2.14 9.30 1.66
C CYS A 115 -2.69 8.61 0.38
N ALA A 116 -4.01 8.48 0.28
CA ALA A 116 -4.66 7.81 -0.85
C ALA A 116 -4.36 8.50 -2.19
N GLY A 117 -4.06 7.72 -3.24
CA GLY A 117 -3.93 8.22 -4.62
C GLY A 117 -2.51 8.28 -5.18
N ASP A 118 -1.51 7.69 -4.52
CA ASP A 118 -0.14 7.52 -5.04
C ASP A 118 0.61 8.83 -5.41
N PHE A 119 0.09 9.99 -5.02
CA PHE A 119 0.74 11.28 -5.30
C PHE A 119 1.74 11.69 -4.22
N ILE A 120 1.75 11.02 -3.06
CA ILE A 120 2.79 11.14 -2.04
C ILE A 120 3.71 9.93 -2.15
N ARG A 121 5.01 10.15 -2.35
CA ARG A 121 5.96 9.09 -2.62
C ARG A 121 6.38 8.36 -1.35
N ALA A 122 6.22 7.04 -1.38
CA ALA A 122 6.75 6.11 -0.39
C ALA A 122 6.25 6.34 1.05
N ILE A 123 5.08 6.95 1.19
CA ILE A 123 4.41 7.20 2.47
C ILE A 123 2.93 6.89 2.26
N ASP A 124 2.36 6.11 3.17
CA ASP A 124 0.96 5.70 3.12
C ASP A 124 0.15 6.42 4.20
N PHE A 125 0.76 6.79 5.33
CA PHE A 125 0.11 7.54 6.41
C PHE A 125 0.99 8.66 6.93
N ILE A 126 0.39 9.80 7.26
CA ILE A 126 1.06 10.92 7.92
C ILE A 126 0.28 11.42 9.13
N LYS A 127 0.99 12.01 10.09
CA LYS A 127 0.43 12.75 11.23
C LYS A 127 1.36 13.90 11.59
N TYR A 128 0.78 15.05 11.93
CA TYR A 128 1.58 16.16 12.44
C TYR A 128 1.66 16.10 13.97
N ASN A 129 2.85 15.83 14.51
CA ASN A 129 3.05 15.82 15.95
C ASN A 129 3.26 17.26 16.45
N LYS A 130 2.22 17.86 17.02
CA LYS A 130 2.24 19.25 17.51
C LYS A 130 3.25 19.46 18.64
N THR A 131 3.53 18.46 19.47
CA THR A 131 4.50 18.59 20.57
C THR A 131 5.93 18.60 20.05
N LYS A 132 6.23 17.71 19.10
CA LYS A 132 7.56 17.61 18.47
C LYS A 132 7.77 18.60 17.32
N GLN A 133 6.71 19.25 16.85
CA GLN A 133 6.68 20.12 15.66
C GLN A 133 7.24 19.41 14.41
N LEU A 134 6.92 18.12 14.25
CA LEU A 134 7.49 17.25 13.22
C LEU A 134 6.41 16.37 12.59
N TRP A 135 6.61 16.03 11.32
CA TRP A 135 5.80 15.06 10.60
C TRP A 135 6.22 13.64 10.97
N GLU A 136 5.26 12.84 11.42
CA GLU A 136 5.35 11.39 11.56
C GLU A 136 4.78 10.77 10.28
N ALA A 137 5.50 9.82 9.70
CA ALA A 137 5.15 9.22 8.41
C ALA A 137 5.41 7.73 8.43
N VAL A 138 4.43 6.94 7.96
CA VAL A 138 4.49 5.49 7.92
C VAL A 138 4.32 5.00 6.49
N GLN A 139 5.16 4.05 6.11
CA GLN A 139 5.02 3.24 4.91
C GLN A 139 4.66 1.80 5.28
N VAL A 140 3.53 1.33 4.76
CA VAL A 140 3.00 -0.01 4.92
C VAL A 140 3.40 -0.88 3.73
N LYS A 141 3.81 -2.11 4.02
CA LYS A 141 4.04 -3.16 3.02
C LYS A 141 3.30 -4.43 3.40
N ASN A 142 2.85 -5.19 2.40
CA ASN A 142 2.21 -6.48 2.69
C ASN A 142 3.24 -7.53 3.14
N ARG A 143 4.46 -7.51 2.59
CA ARG A 143 5.53 -8.48 2.90
C ARG A 143 6.84 -7.77 3.23
N ASP A 144 7.67 -8.43 4.03
CA ASP A 144 9.04 -8.01 4.35
C ASP A 144 9.93 -7.88 3.10
N ASN A 145 9.69 -8.71 2.09
CA ASN A 145 10.45 -8.77 0.85
C ASN A 145 9.77 -8.08 -0.35
N THR A 146 8.71 -7.29 -0.13
CA THR A 146 8.06 -6.52 -1.21
C THR A 146 8.98 -5.42 -1.77
N GLU A 147 10.03 -5.06 -1.04
CA GLU A 147 10.87 -3.93 -1.38
C GLU A 147 12.08 -4.32 -2.24
N ASN A 148 12.28 -3.58 -3.34
CA ASN A 148 13.49 -3.64 -4.15
C ASN A 148 14.46 -2.50 -3.77
N SER A 149 15.72 -2.58 -4.19
CA SER A 149 16.76 -1.61 -3.81
C SER A 149 16.38 -0.16 -4.14
N SER A 150 15.66 0.10 -5.23
CA SER A 150 15.23 1.44 -5.63
C SER A 150 14.15 2.03 -4.72
N SER A 151 13.27 1.22 -4.13
CA SER A 151 12.27 1.70 -3.16
C SER A 151 12.88 1.96 -1.79
N SER A 152 13.92 1.21 -1.40
CA SER A 152 14.63 1.43 -0.13
C SER A 152 15.43 2.74 -0.11
N ALA A 153 15.97 3.14 -1.27
CA ALA A 153 16.77 4.34 -1.40
C ALA A 153 16.01 5.64 -1.10
N ILE A 154 14.69 5.65 -1.29
CA ILE A 154 13.83 6.83 -1.07
C ILE A 154 13.71 7.19 0.43
N ARG A 155 14.00 6.25 1.32
CA ARG A 155 13.98 6.45 2.79
C ARG A 155 15.35 6.74 3.40
N HIS A 156 16.45 6.62 2.65
CA HIS A 156 17.75 6.93 3.23
C HIS A 156 17.82 8.41 3.63
N GLY A 157 18.02 8.67 4.91
CA GLY A 157 18.06 10.02 5.49
C GLY A 157 16.69 10.61 5.85
N THR A 158 15.62 9.81 5.92
CA THR A 158 14.27 10.28 6.29
C THR A 158 13.81 9.66 7.62
N THR A 159 12.80 10.26 8.25
CA THR A 159 12.13 9.74 9.46
C THR A 159 10.93 8.84 9.14
N ILE A 160 10.82 8.37 7.90
CA ILE A 160 9.67 7.54 7.47
C ILE A 160 9.83 6.14 8.07
N GLU A 161 8.90 5.76 8.94
CA GLU A 161 8.87 4.43 9.52
C GLU A 161 8.31 3.43 8.52
N LYS A 162 9.03 2.32 8.30
CA LYS A 162 8.55 1.22 7.46
C LYS A 162 8.00 0.12 8.34
N TRP A 163 6.77 -0.29 8.06
CA TRP A 163 6.16 -1.47 8.61
C TRP A 163 5.72 -2.44 7.51
N PHE A 164 5.72 -3.73 7.81
CA PHE A 164 5.19 -4.76 6.91
C PHE A 164 4.30 -5.74 7.67
N ARG A 165 3.34 -6.37 6.98
CA ARG A 165 2.36 -7.28 7.59
C ARG A 165 2.85 -8.70 7.79
N THR A 166 3.48 -9.30 6.77
CA THR A 166 3.83 -10.73 6.78
C THR A 166 5.29 -10.99 6.44
N TYR A 167 5.83 -12.06 7.04
CA TYR A 167 7.18 -12.53 6.75
C TYR A 167 7.17 -13.54 5.59
N SER A 168 8.11 -13.38 4.66
CA SER A 168 8.24 -14.25 3.48
C SER A 168 8.75 -15.66 3.77
N LYS A 169 9.45 -15.85 4.90
CA LYS A 169 10.01 -17.14 5.32
C LYS A 169 9.48 -17.50 6.70
N PRO A 170 9.02 -18.75 6.94
CA PRO A 170 8.64 -19.20 8.27
C PRO A 170 9.86 -19.25 9.20
N SER A 171 9.64 -19.07 10.50
CA SER A 171 10.69 -19.14 11.52
C SER A 171 10.16 -19.79 12.79
N GLN A 172 10.89 -20.77 13.32
CA GLN A 172 10.58 -21.40 14.62
C GLN A 172 10.79 -20.45 15.81
N ARG A 173 11.43 -19.30 15.59
CA ARG A 173 11.70 -18.29 16.63
C ARG A 173 10.59 -17.26 16.78
N ARG A 174 9.58 -17.27 15.91
CA ARG A 174 8.45 -16.34 15.96
C ARG A 174 7.17 -17.09 16.27
N ALA A 175 6.32 -16.50 17.11
CA ALA A 175 5.02 -17.06 17.44
C ALA A 175 4.05 -17.05 16.24
N SER A 176 4.23 -16.11 15.32
CA SER A 176 3.43 -16.00 14.09
C SER A 176 4.28 -15.63 12.88
N ASN A 177 3.70 -15.71 11.68
CA ASN A 177 4.28 -15.19 10.43
C ASN A 177 3.75 -13.80 10.07
N THR A 178 3.06 -13.15 11.01
CA THR A 178 2.58 -11.77 10.88
C THR A 178 3.39 -10.86 11.79
N ASN A 179 3.22 -9.55 11.67
CA ASN A 179 4.08 -8.55 12.31
C ASN A 179 3.28 -7.39 12.93
N TRP A 180 2.02 -7.65 13.30
CA TRP A 180 1.10 -6.65 13.85
C TRP A 180 1.57 -6.09 15.20
N GLU A 181 2.22 -6.92 16.01
CA GLU A 181 2.81 -6.56 17.31
C GLU A 181 3.95 -5.54 17.22
N ASN A 182 4.50 -5.34 16.02
CA ASN A 182 5.56 -4.38 15.74
C ASN A 182 5.06 -3.18 14.92
N PHE A 183 3.74 -2.94 14.86
CA PHE A 183 3.22 -1.72 14.24
C PHE A 183 3.84 -0.47 14.90
N PRO A 184 4.28 0.56 14.15
CA PRO A 184 5.01 1.72 14.67
C PRO A 184 4.34 2.35 15.90
N GLU A 185 3.05 2.62 15.76
CA GLU A 185 2.23 3.22 16.80
C GLU A 185 1.76 2.17 17.81
N GLN A 186 2.38 2.18 18.99
CA GLN A 186 2.09 1.22 20.05
C GLN A 186 0.61 1.22 20.46
N GLU A 187 -0.03 2.40 20.45
CA GLU A 187 -1.45 2.57 20.81
C GLU A 187 -2.44 1.81 19.90
N PHE A 188 -2.02 1.43 18.69
CA PHE A 188 -2.88 0.71 17.73
C PHE A 188 -2.58 -0.79 17.64
N ARG A 189 -1.55 -1.29 18.34
CA ARG A 189 -1.16 -2.72 18.28
C ARG A 189 -2.25 -3.66 18.80
N ASP A 190 -3.09 -3.18 19.71
CA ASP A 190 -4.22 -3.95 20.25
C ASP A 190 -5.49 -3.84 19.37
N GLN A 191 -5.51 -2.89 18.43
CA GLN A 191 -6.65 -2.64 17.53
C GLN A 191 -6.43 -3.22 16.13
N LEU A 192 -5.18 -3.43 15.75
CA LEU A 192 -4.76 -3.97 14.46
C LEU A 192 -4.32 -5.42 14.61
N SER A 193 -4.95 -6.33 13.89
CA SER A 193 -4.61 -7.76 13.93
C SER A 193 -4.84 -8.46 12.61
N GLU A 194 -4.24 -9.63 12.44
CA GLU A 194 -4.43 -10.45 11.25
C GLU A 194 -5.88 -10.93 11.12
N GLU A 195 -6.49 -11.33 12.24
CA GLU A 195 -7.88 -11.75 12.27
C GLU A 195 -8.83 -10.61 11.90
N GLY A 196 -8.58 -9.41 12.44
CA GLY A 196 -9.31 -8.19 12.10
C GLY A 196 -9.19 -7.86 10.61
N PHE A 197 -7.97 -7.93 10.05
CA PHE A 197 -7.74 -7.69 8.64
C PHE A 197 -8.45 -8.68 7.72
N LEU A 198 -8.37 -9.99 8.03
CA LEU A 198 -9.06 -11.02 7.24
C LEU A 198 -10.59 -10.86 7.31
N THR A 199 -11.11 -10.49 8.48
CA THR A 199 -12.55 -10.19 8.67
C THR A 199 -12.96 -8.96 7.86
N PHE A 200 -12.15 -7.90 7.88
CA PHE A 200 -12.34 -6.72 7.04
C PHE A 200 -12.42 -7.09 5.55
N ILE A 201 -11.47 -7.88 5.04
CA ILE A 201 -11.48 -8.32 3.63
C ILE A 201 -12.78 -9.05 3.28
N ARG A 202 -13.19 -10.03 4.11
CA ARG A 202 -14.41 -10.81 3.85
C ARG A 202 -15.64 -9.91 3.76
N ASN A 203 -15.80 -9.02 4.74
CA ASN A 203 -16.93 -8.09 4.81
C ASN A 203 -16.92 -7.09 3.64
N TYR A 204 -15.74 -6.57 3.29
CA TYR A 204 -15.59 -5.61 2.20
C TYR A 204 -15.94 -6.21 0.84
N LEU A 205 -15.51 -7.44 0.57
CA LEU A 205 -15.74 -8.12 -0.71
C LEU A 205 -17.12 -8.77 -0.81
N SER A 206 -17.81 -9.02 0.30
CA SER A 206 -19.20 -9.51 0.32
C SER A 206 -20.26 -8.41 0.18
N SER A 207 -19.85 -7.14 0.33
CA SER A 207 -20.71 -5.94 0.24
C SER A 207 -20.69 -5.36 -1.18
#